data_AF-A0A3D3LZX9-F1
#
_entry.id   AF-A0A3D3LZX9-F1
#
_cell.length_a   1.000
_cell.length_b   1.000
_cell.length_c   1.000
_cell.angle_alpha   90.00
_cell.angle_beta   90.00
_cell.angle_gamma   90.00
#
_symmetry.space_group_name_H-M   'P 1'
#
loop_
_entity.id
_entity.type
_entity.pdbx_description
1 polymer ?
#
loop_
_entity_poly.entity_id
_entity_poly.type
_entity_poly.pdbx_seq_one_letter_code
_entity_poly.pdbx_strand_id
1 'polypeptide(L)'
;MAKKKVTLATALAASALLAGCAQTVVPGMGIEEISDWGGRDDITFEVMASLEGNEVPAKVTVYQDQMSFDGNTAEFTGEAFYKLTVDDLADLSDSQIRISVEAEDPNAEVACGLKGTGLTHPLHSTEAEGTGSASCVLNVD
;
A
#
# COMPACT_ATOMS: atom_id res chain seq x y z
N MET A 1 -6.47 42.78 -50.52
CA MET A 1 -7.20 41.52 -50.30
C MET A 1 -6.33 40.35 -50.76
N ALA A 2 -5.96 39.45 -49.85
CA ALA A 2 -5.53 38.08 -50.16
C ALA A 2 -5.64 37.26 -48.87
N LYS A 3 -6.38 36.15 -48.95
CA LYS A 3 -6.64 35.17 -47.88
C LYS A 3 -5.54 34.09 -47.87
N LYS A 4 -5.47 33.38 -46.73
CA LYS A 4 -4.98 31.98 -46.55
C LYS A 4 -3.44 31.87 -46.41
N LYS A 5 -2.85 31.09 -45.50
CA LYS A 5 -3.19 29.75 -44.99
C LYS A 5 -2.68 29.54 -43.56
N VAL A 6 -3.43 28.72 -42.82
CA VAL A 6 -3.08 28.06 -41.56
C VAL A 6 -1.77 27.29 -41.67
N THR A 7 -0.92 27.32 -40.65
CA THR A 7 -0.16 26.14 -40.23
C THR A 7 0.03 26.19 -38.72
N LEU A 8 -0.83 25.45 -38.01
CA LEU A 8 -0.68 25.10 -36.61
C LEU A 8 0.55 24.18 -36.54
N ALA A 9 1.66 24.64 -35.96
CA ALA A 9 2.80 23.77 -35.66
C ALA A 9 2.49 23.03 -34.36
N THR A 10 1.75 21.93 -34.47
CA THR A 10 1.74 20.86 -33.46
C THR A 10 3.13 20.24 -33.40
N ALA A 11 3.97 20.72 -32.49
CA ALA A 11 5.16 19.99 -32.08
C ALA A 11 4.72 18.85 -31.14
N LEU A 12 4.26 17.75 -31.74
CA LEU A 12 4.38 16.43 -31.12
C LEU A 12 5.80 15.91 -31.34
N ALA A 13 6.22 15.09 -30.38
CA ALA A 13 7.45 14.30 -30.32
C ALA A 13 8.66 15.06 -29.71
N ALA A 14 9.31 14.58 -28.65
CA ALA A 14 9.36 13.23 -28.12
C ALA A 14 9.55 13.28 -26.60
N SER A 15 8.53 12.89 -25.83
CA SER A 15 8.78 12.17 -24.61
C SER A 15 9.33 10.82 -25.05
N ALA A 16 10.66 10.69 -25.01
CA ALA A 16 11.28 9.38 -25.02
C ALA A 16 10.61 8.58 -23.90
N LEU A 17 9.71 7.67 -24.29
CA LEU A 17 9.36 6.52 -23.47
C LEU A 17 10.69 5.82 -23.20
N LEU A 18 11.29 6.16 -22.06
CA LEU A 18 12.01 5.17 -21.28
C LEU A 18 10.95 4.13 -20.94
N ALA A 19 10.77 3.15 -21.83
CA ALA A 19 10.13 1.89 -21.52
C ALA A 19 11.03 1.12 -20.56
N GLY A 20 11.28 1.69 -19.37
CA GLY A 20 11.26 0.88 -18.16
C GLY A 20 9.79 0.60 -17.92
N CYS A 21 9.44 -0.64 -17.57
CA CYS A 21 8.08 -1.02 -17.22
C CYS A 21 7.47 0.11 -16.37
N ALA A 22 6.42 0.78 -16.86
CA ALA A 22 5.68 1.68 -16.00
C ALA A 22 5.11 0.77 -14.91
N GLN A 23 5.71 0.79 -13.72
CA GLN A 23 5.09 0.17 -12.55
C GLN A 23 3.76 0.89 -12.40
N THR A 24 2.68 0.16 -12.60
CA THR A 24 1.32 0.66 -12.44
C THR A 24 0.75 0.00 -11.21
N VAL A 25 0.06 0.78 -10.38
CA VAL A 25 -0.77 0.21 -9.31
C VAL A 25 -1.76 -0.76 -9.96
N VAL A 26 -1.91 -1.95 -9.38
CA VAL A 26 -2.91 -2.93 -9.82
C VAL A 26 -4.32 -2.30 -9.69
N PRO A 27 -5.15 -2.35 -10.74
CA PRO A 27 -6.52 -1.86 -10.66
C PRO A 27 -7.33 -2.56 -9.56
N GLY A 28 -8.25 -1.84 -8.93
CA GLY A 28 -9.12 -2.41 -7.90
C GLY A 28 -8.46 -2.62 -6.53
N MET A 29 -7.22 -2.14 -6.35
CA MET A 29 -6.57 -2.18 -5.04
C MET A 29 -7.29 -1.34 -3.99
N GLY A 30 -7.33 -1.86 -2.78
CA GLY A 30 -7.93 -1.22 -1.61
C GLY A 30 -7.56 -1.95 -0.33
N ILE A 31 -8.02 -1.44 0.81
CA ILE A 31 -7.93 -2.13 2.09
C ILE A 31 -9.31 -2.27 2.73
N GLU A 32 -9.56 -3.42 3.33
CA GLU A 32 -10.80 -3.75 4.03
C GLU A 32 -10.46 -4.13 5.47
N GLU A 33 -11.09 -3.51 6.45
CA GLU A 33 -10.96 -3.89 7.86
C GLU A 33 -11.62 -5.25 8.10
N ILE A 34 -10.92 -6.13 8.81
CA ILE A 34 -11.37 -7.48 9.17
C ILE A 34 -11.13 -7.75 10.65
N SER A 35 -11.66 -8.85 11.17
CA SER A 35 -11.59 -9.16 12.61
C SER A 35 -10.38 -9.97 13.06
N ASP A 36 -9.62 -10.55 12.12
CA ASP A 36 -8.46 -11.41 12.40
C ASP A 36 -7.53 -11.51 11.17
N TRP A 37 -6.65 -12.51 11.13
CA TRP A 37 -5.72 -12.76 10.02
C TRP A 37 -6.36 -13.23 8.70
N GLY A 38 -7.68 -13.40 8.64
CA GLY A 38 -8.39 -13.80 7.42
C GLY A 38 -8.11 -15.23 6.97
N GLY A 39 -8.37 -15.48 5.69
CA GLY A 39 -8.34 -16.78 5.04
C GLY A 39 -6.96 -17.24 4.54
N ARG A 40 -6.97 -18.41 3.90
CA ARG A 40 -5.76 -19.04 3.34
C ARG A 40 -5.24 -18.35 2.06
N ASP A 41 -6.07 -17.56 1.41
CA ASP A 41 -5.74 -16.93 0.13
C ASP A 41 -5.76 -15.40 0.24
N ASP A 42 -5.47 -14.85 1.42
CA ASP A 42 -5.51 -13.41 1.67
C ASP A 42 -4.09 -12.85 1.92
N ILE A 43 -3.92 -11.57 1.60
CA ILE A 43 -2.82 -10.75 2.13
C ILE A 43 -3.43 -9.90 3.24
N THR A 44 -3.00 -10.15 4.47
CA THR A 44 -3.51 -9.49 5.67
C THR A 44 -2.41 -8.84 6.47
N PHE A 45 -2.76 -7.80 7.20
CA PHE A 45 -1.85 -7.09 8.07
C PHE A 45 -2.53 -6.64 9.34
N GLU A 46 -1.77 -6.71 10.41
CA GLU A 46 -2.11 -6.25 11.75
C GLU A 46 -1.34 -4.96 12.01
N VAL A 47 -1.99 -3.99 12.62
CA VAL A 47 -1.38 -2.74 13.06
C VAL A 47 -1.80 -2.47 14.49
N MET A 48 -0.86 -1.95 15.28
CA MET A 48 -1.11 -1.60 16.66
C MET A 48 -0.50 -0.23 16.96
N ALA A 49 -1.21 0.57 17.75
CA ALA A 49 -0.70 1.79 18.35
C ALA A 49 -1.15 1.90 19.81
N SER A 50 -0.18 2.02 20.72
CA SER A 50 -0.46 2.18 22.15
C SER A 50 0.49 3.16 22.83
N LEU A 51 0.06 3.81 23.90
CA LEU A 51 0.88 4.68 24.72
C LEU A 51 0.67 4.33 26.20
N GLU A 52 1.74 3.92 26.87
CA GLU A 52 1.71 3.50 28.27
C GLU A 52 0.65 2.42 28.55
N GLY A 53 0.45 1.50 27.59
CA GLY A 53 -0.54 0.42 27.66
C GLY A 53 -1.98 0.83 27.33
N ASN A 54 -2.22 2.07 26.90
CA ASN A 54 -3.53 2.52 26.42
C ASN A 54 -3.57 2.55 24.90
N GLU A 55 -4.68 2.13 24.31
CA GLU A 55 -4.93 2.28 22.87
C GLU A 55 -4.96 3.75 22.48
N VAL A 56 -4.29 4.11 21.39
CA VAL A 56 -4.26 5.49 20.88
C VAL A 56 -4.64 5.56 19.41
N PRO A 57 -5.15 6.71 18.93
CA PRO A 57 -5.44 6.91 17.52
C PRO A 57 -4.19 6.85 16.64
N ALA A 58 -4.33 6.24 15.48
CA ALA A 58 -3.27 6.10 14.48
C ALA A 58 -3.87 5.97 13.08
N LYS A 59 -3.00 6.08 12.07
CA LYS A 59 -3.35 5.96 10.67
C LYS A 59 -2.42 4.96 9.99
N VAL A 60 -3.00 4.07 9.20
CA VAL A 60 -2.27 3.16 8.32
C VAL A 60 -2.34 3.66 6.88
N THR A 61 -1.24 3.51 6.14
CA THR A 61 -1.15 3.79 4.71
C THR A 61 -0.44 2.65 3.99
N VAL A 62 -1.02 2.16 2.90
CA VAL A 62 -0.48 1.09 2.07
C VAL A 62 0.04 1.65 0.76
N TYR A 63 1.13 1.08 0.26
CA TYR A 63 1.76 1.45 -1.01
C TYR A 63 2.09 0.19 -1.81
N GLN A 64 1.93 0.27 -3.13
CA GLN A 64 2.49 -0.72 -4.06
C GLN A 64 3.68 -0.08 -4.78
N ASP A 65 4.87 -0.66 -4.69
CA ASP A 65 6.08 -0.17 -5.36
C ASP A 65 6.34 1.33 -5.13
N GLN A 66 6.10 1.79 -3.89
CA GLN A 66 6.21 3.21 -3.47
C GLN A 66 5.12 4.14 -4.04
N MET A 67 4.13 3.61 -4.75
CA MET A 67 2.98 4.36 -5.26
C MET A 67 1.79 4.27 -4.31
N SER A 68 1.09 5.39 -4.12
CA SER A 68 -0.20 5.46 -3.44
C SER A 68 -1.34 5.15 -4.41
N PHE A 69 -2.47 4.70 -3.88
CA PHE A 69 -3.68 4.42 -4.64
C PHE A 69 -4.94 4.84 -3.87
N ASP A 70 -6.07 4.97 -4.56
CA ASP A 70 -7.32 5.35 -3.90
C ASP A 70 -7.76 4.25 -2.92
N GLY A 71 -8.11 4.64 -1.69
CA GLY A 71 -8.49 3.67 -0.65
C GLY A 71 -7.30 2.97 0.01
N ASN A 72 -6.09 3.54 -0.07
CA ASN A 72 -4.89 2.99 0.56
C ASN A 72 -4.67 3.41 2.02
N THR A 73 -5.60 4.15 2.63
CA THR A 73 -5.48 4.67 4.00
C THR A 73 -6.66 4.30 4.86
N ALA A 74 -6.42 4.04 6.15
CA ALA A 74 -7.46 3.92 7.17
C ALA A 74 -6.99 4.52 8.49
N GLU A 75 -7.92 5.07 9.27
CA GLU A 75 -7.70 5.50 10.65
C GLU A 75 -8.18 4.38 11.59
N PHE A 76 -7.48 4.19 12.71
CA PHE A 76 -7.79 3.18 13.72
C PHE A 76 -7.39 3.65 15.13
N THR A 77 -7.77 2.89 16.15
CA THR A 77 -7.36 3.12 17.54
C THR A 77 -7.02 1.79 18.18
N GLY A 78 -5.84 1.68 18.79
CA GLY A 78 -5.41 0.43 19.41
C GLY A 78 -4.90 -0.57 18.37
N GLU A 79 -5.55 -1.73 18.29
CA GLU A 79 -5.21 -2.82 17.37
C GLU A 79 -6.25 -2.93 16.25
N ALA A 80 -5.81 -3.16 15.02
CA ALA A 80 -6.68 -3.38 13.87
C ALA A 80 -6.08 -4.38 12.88
N PHE A 81 -6.95 -5.15 12.21
CA PHE A 81 -6.59 -6.04 11.13
C PHE A 81 -7.19 -5.56 9.81
N TYR A 82 -6.42 -5.67 8.75
CA TYR A 82 -6.85 -5.31 7.41
C TYR A 82 -6.46 -6.38 6.41
N LYS A 83 -7.26 -6.48 5.35
CA LYS A 83 -7.01 -7.28 4.16
C LYS A 83 -6.74 -6.36 2.99
N LEU A 84 -5.72 -6.68 2.20
CA LEU A 84 -5.52 -6.06 0.90
C LEU A 84 -6.55 -6.63 -0.08
N THR A 85 -7.41 -5.78 -0.65
CA THR A 85 -8.36 -6.18 -1.68
C THR A 85 -7.74 -5.95 -3.04
N VAL A 86 -7.80 -6.96 -3.91
CA VAL A 86 -7.38 -6.90 -5.31
C VAL A 86 -8.27 -7.85 -6.12
N ASP A 87 -8.49 -7.54 -7.40
CA ASP A 87 -9.33 -8.37 -8.28
C ASP A 87 -8.71 -9.76 -8.55
N ASP A 88 -7.38 -9.80 -8.77
CA ASP A 88 -6.59 -11.02 -8.92
C ASP A 88 -5.25 -10.86 -8.18
N LEU A 89 -4.95 -11.75 -7.23
CA LEU A 89 -3.68 -11.73 -6.50
C LEU A 89 -2.47 -11.98 -7.41
N ALA A 90 -2.65 -12.68 -8.54
CA ALA A 90 -1.58 -12.91 -9.50
C ALA A 90 -1.05 -11.61 -10.12
N ASP A 91 -1.87 -10.55 -10.16
CA ASP A 91 -1.47 -9.25 -10.69
C ASP A 91 -0.47 -8.53 -9.77
N LEU A 92 -0.34 -8.96 -8.51
CA LEU A 92 0.64 -8.44 -7.57
C LEU A 92 2.02 -9.13 -7.69
N SER A 93 2.18 -10.12 -8.58
CA SER A 93 3.49 -10.79 -8.77
C SER A 93 4.59 -9.77 -9.10
N ASP A 94 5.78 -9.99 -8.54
CA ASP A 94 6.94 -9.10 -8.57
C ASP A 94 6.73 -7.70 -7.95
N SER A 95 5.60 -7.45 -7.25
CA SER A 95 5.33 -6.17 -6.58
C SER A 95 5.79 -6.14 -5.13
N GLN A 96 6.14 -4.96 -4.64
CA GLN A 96 6.36 -4.69 -3.23
C GLN A 96 5.15 -4.01 -2.60
N ILE A 97 4.57 -4.61 -1.56
CA ILE A 97 3.58 -3.97 -0.70
C ILE A 97 4.27 -3.41 0.54
N ARG A 98 4.12 -2.11 0.78
CA ARG A 98 4.63 -1.43 1.98
C ARG A 98 3.47 -0.90 2.79
N ILE A 99 3.51 -1.16 4.09
CA ILE A 99 2.53 -0.69 5.05
C ILE A 99 3.25 0.24 6.01
N SER A 100 2.73 1.44 6.16
CA SER A 100 3.23 2.47 7.06
C SER A 100 2.17 2.79 8.09
N VAL A 101 2.56 2.80 9.35
CA VAL A 101 1.68 3.09 10.47
C VAL A 101 2.23 4.30 11.20
N GLU A 102 1.39 5.32 11.42
CA GLU A 102 1.74 6.57 12.09
C GLU A 102 0.73 6.80 13.22
N ALA A 103 1.22 6.85 14.46
CA ALA A 103 0.40 7.26 15.60
C ALA A 103 0.26 8.79 15.63
N GLU A 104 -0.86 9.28 16.17
CA GLU A 104 -1.03 10.73 16.38
C GLU A 104 -0.04 11.28 17.43
N ASP A 105 0.28 10.47 18.46
CA ASP A 105 1.31 10.80 19.44
C ASP A 105 2.67 10.24 18.99
N PRO A 106 3.71 11.09 18.85
CA PRO A 106 5.03 10.65 18.43
C PRO A 106 5.75 9.76 19.45
N ASN A 107 5.24 9.64 20.68
CA ASN A 107 5.79 8.78 21.73
C ASN A 107 5.06 7.44 21.85
N ALA A 108 4.00 7.22 21.08
CA ALA A 108 3.27 5.95 21.10
C ALA A 108 4.15 4.82 20.56
N GLU A 109 4.01 3.63 21.13
CA GLU A 109 4.54 2.38 20.59
C GLU A 109 3.65 1.95 19.43
N VAL A 110 4.28 1.66 18.28
CA VAL A 110 3.59 1.29 17.04
C VAL A 110 4.17 -0.03 16.53
N ALA A 111 3.30 -0.95 16.11
CA ALA A 111 3.68 -2.21 15.49
C ALA A 111 2.93 -2.45 14.18
N CYS A 112 3.57 -3.21 13.28
CA CYS A 112 3.06 -3.60 11.96
C CYS A 112 3.45 -5.05 11.71
N GLY A 113 2.47 -5.93 11.58
CA GLY A 113 2.66 -7.34 11.22
C GLY A 113 1.97 -7.64 9.89
N LEU A 114 2.58 -8.46 9.04
CA LEU A 114 2.04 -8.79 7.71
C LEU A 114 2.08 -10.29 7.46
N LYS A 115 1.03 -10.85 6.89
CA LYS A 115 0.91 -12.26 6.53
C LYS A 115 0.38 -12.41 5.10
N GLY A 116 1.09 -13.17 4.26
CA GLY A 116 0.64 -13.55 2.91
C GLY A 116 0.46 -15.06 2.81
N THR A 117 -0.79 -15.54 2.82
CA THR A 117 -1.10 -16.98 2.81
C THR A 117 -1.41 -17.54 1.42
N GLY A 118 -1.87 -16.69 0.48
CA GLY A 118 -2.29 -17.06 -0.88
C GLY A 118 -1.21 -17.02 -1.96
N LEU A 119 0.05 -16.75 -1.61
CA LEU A 119 1.15 -16.64 -2.56
C LEU A 119 1.82 -17.99 -2.81
N THR A 120 2.36 -18.17 -4.02
CA THR A 120 3.06 -19.39 -4.47
C THR A 120 4.17 -19.83 -3.51
N HIS A 121 4.74 -18.88 -2.77
CA HIS A 121 5.56 -19.12 -1.60
C HIS A 121 4.91 -18.47 -0.37
N PRO A 122 4.64 -19.22 0.71
CA PRO A 122 4.13 -18.63 1.94
C PRO A 122 5.16 -17.65 2.50
N LEU A 123 4.75 -16.40 2.71
CA LEU A 123 5.60 -15.39 3.32
C LEU A 123 5.42 -15.46 4.84
N HIS A 124 6.51 -15.76 5.55
CA HIS A 124 6.57 -15.68 7.01
C HIS A 124 6.37 -14.23 7.46
N SER A 125 5.79 -14.02 8.65
CA SER A 125 5.40 -12.69 9.11
C SER A 125 6.58 -11.72 9.08
N THR A 126 6.40 -10.58 8.42
CA THR A 126 7.32 -9.44 8.59
C THR A 126 6.74 -8.55 9.66
N GLU A 127 7.43 -8.47 10.78
CA GLU A 127 7.06 -7.65 11.93
C GLU A 127 8.02 -6.46 12.02
N ALA A 128 7.46 -5.28 12.29
CA ALA A 128 8.21 -4.06 12.54
C ALA A 128 7.59 -3.31 13.71
N GLU A 129 8.44 -2.80 14.60
CA GLU A 129 8.06 -2.01 15.77
C GLU A 129 8.81 -0.68 15.76
N GLY A 130 8.22 0.36 16.35
CA GLY A 130 8.84 1.66 16.46
C GLY A 130 8.08 2.60 17.40
N THR A 131 8.63 3.80 17.58
CA THR A 131 8.02 4.88 18.38
C THR A 131 7.50 5.95 17.44
N GLY A 132 6.22 6.29 17.57
CA GLY A 132 5.46 7.20 16.70
C GLY A 132 5.13 6.61 15.32
N SER A 133 5.95 5.71 14.78
CA SER A 133 5.68 5.05 13.51
C SER A 133 6.40 3.70 13.36
N ALA A 134 5.85 2.83 12.53
CA ALA A 134 6.47 1.58 12.09
C ALA A 134 6.17 1.32 10.61
N SER A 135 6.93 0.44 9.96
CA SER A 135 6.63 0.03 8.59
C SER A 135 7.05 -1.41 8.31
N CYS A 136 6.11 -2.19 7.77
CA CYS A 136 6.35 -3.56 7.34
C CYS A 136 6.21 -3.68 5.81
N VAL A 137 6.89 -4.67 5.21
CA VAL A 137 7.03 -4.78 3.75
C VAL A 137 6.89 -6.23 3.31
N LEU A 138 6.06 -6.46 2.31
CA LEU A 138 5.94 -7.71 1.58
C LEU A 138 6.55 -7.55 0.19
N ASN A 139 7.38 -8.49 -0.24
CA ASN A 139 7.70 -8.65 -1.66
C ASN A 139 6.92 -9.87 -2.15
N VAL A 140 6.11 -9.70 -3.18
CA VAL A 140 5.24 -10.75 -3.73
C VAL A 140 6.01 -11.46 -4.86
N ASP A 141 6.29 -12.75 -4.67
CA ASP A 141 6.97 -13.61 -5.66
C ASP A 141 5.97 -14.44 -6.48
#